data_AF-A0A929HHZ3-F1
#
_entry.id   AF-A0A929HHZ3-F1
#
_cell.length_a   1.000
_cell.length_b   1.000
_cell.length_c   1.000
_cell.angle_alpha   90.00
_cell.angle_beta   90.00
_cell.angle_gamma   90.00
#
_symmetry.space_group_name_H-M   'P 1'
#
loop_
_entity.id
_entity.type
_entity.pdbx_description
1 polymer ?
#
loop_
_entity_poly.entity_id
_entity_poly.type
_entity_poly.pdbx_seq_one_letter_code
_entity_poly.pdbx_strand_id
1 'polypeptide(L)'
;MQHRLPNSSASFSSSLSLMMNSFSIYSSLPIILFITMLPHLWTISITISFASLFFLGWFFLHSLGIVRLPHKYLTFLLLLLSIFILVLNYGFTFSQKSSISLLCLMLSLKCMEVKNELDRRNIFLILFLSYFVLVTHFLYSQDIFLLIFSLINTLFITLLLISFNRKPQGILSFLTNISLLSKLFLKAVPIAIILFLFFPRIPGPLWTLPDDSSTGTTGLSDEMYPGSVSELSNSEKIAFRVDFKTSPPAADKIYWRGPVLSQTDGFLWSQHKSAKKVPIAKLNQFVSHSKQPV
;
A
#
# COMPACT_ATOMS: atom_id res chain seq x y z
N MET A 1 -6.03 -48.12 51.33
CA MET A 1 -6.28 -46.86 50.59
C MET A 1 -5.66 -47.01 49.20
N GLN A 2 -6.51 -47.09 48.17
CA GLN A 2 -6.11 -47.42 46.80
C GLN A 2 -5.33 -46.26 46.15
N HIS A 3 -4.07 -46.53 45.79
CA HIS A 3 -3.23 -45.66 44.99
C HIS A 3 -3.75 -45.68 43.55
N ARG A 4 -4.46 -44.62 43.15
CA ARG A 4 -4.97 -44.46 41.78
C ARG A 4 -3.81 -44.05 40.87
N LEU A 5 -3.29 -44.98 40.08
CA LEU A 5 -2.28 -44.67 39.04
C LEU A 5 -2.90 -43.72 38.01
N PRO A 6 -2.20 -42.66 37.57
CA PRO A 6 -2.69 -41.79 36.50
C PRO A 6 -2.78 -42.56 35.18
N ASN A 7 -3.94 -42.50 34.52
CA ASN A 7 -4.19 -43.07 33.19
C ASN A 7 -3.22 -42.47 32.15
N SER A 8 -2.11 -43.17 31.86
CA SER A 8 -1.07 -42.74 30.91
C SER A 8 -1.54 -42.65 29.46
N SER A 9 -2.59 -43.40 29.09
CA SER A 9 -3.21 -43.37 27.75
C SER A 9 -3.99 -42.07 27.47
N ALA A 10 -4.58 -41.46 28.50
CA ALA A 10 -5.29 -40.19 28.38
C ALA A 10 -4.31 -39.00 28.24
N SER A 11 -3.15 -39.05 28.93
CA SER A 11 -2.11 -38.03 28.75
C SER A 11 -1.48 -38.08 27.35
N PHE A 12 -1.21 -39.27 26.82
CA PHE A 12 -0.55 -39.42 25.52
C PHE A 12 -1.42 -38.97 24.33
N SER A 13 -2.70 -39.36 24.33
CA SER A 13 -3.66 -38.91 23.31
C SER A 13 -3.89 -37.40 23.34
N SER A 14 -3.94 -36.81 24.53
CA SER A 14 -4.04 -35.36 24.69
C SER A 14 -2.79 -34.64 24.15
N SER A 15 -1.57 -35.09 24.46
CA SER A 15 -0.34 -34.49 23.95
C SER A 15 -0.22 -34.58 22.42
N LEU A 16 -0.64 -35.69 21.84
CA LEU A 16 -0.57 -35.89 20.38
C LEU A 16 -1.55 -34.96 19.65
N SER A 17 -2.77 -34.80 20.18
CA SER A 17 -3.75 -33.84 19.63
C SER A 17 -3.28 -32.37 19.71
N LEU A 18 -2.52 -32.03 20.77
CA LEU A 18 -1.97 -30.69 20.96
C LEU A 18 -0.85 -30.41 19.97
N MET A 19 0.06 -31.36 19.74
CA MET A 19 1.12 -31.23 18.74
C MET A 19 0.55 -31.11 17.32
N MET A 20 -0.47 -31.90 16.98
CA MET A 20 -1.12 -31.82 15.66
C MET A 20 -1.79 -30.47 15.43
N ASN A 21 -2.43 -29.89 16.45
CA ASN A 21 -3.08 -28.59 16.33
C ASN A 21 -2.06 -27.44 16.20
N SER A 22 -0.99 -27.47 17.00
CA SER A 22 0.09 -26.48 16.88
C SER A 22 0.77 -26.51 15.51
N PHE A 23 1.02 -27.71 14.98
CA PHE A 23 1.55 -27.89 13.63
C PHE A 23 0.61 -27.34 12.55
N SER A 24 -0.70 -27.59 12.67
CA SER A 24 -1.71 -27.07 11.73
C SER A 24 -1.81 -25.55 11.76
N ILE A 25 -1.66 -24.91 12.92
CA ILE A 25 -1.69 -23.45 13.05
C ILE A 25 -0.41 -22.86 12.44
N TYR A 26 0.75 -23.49 12.69
CA TYR A 26 2.02 -23.06 12.12
C TYR A 26 2.06 -23.14 10.59
N SER A 27 1.54 -24.21 9.99
CA SER A 27 1.48 -24.36 8.53
C SER A 27 0.49 -23.39 7.85
N SER A 28 -0.49 -22.85 8.58
CA SER A 28 -1.41 -21.83 8.05
C SER A 28 -0.81 -20.42 7.95
N LEU A 29 0.26 -20.14 8.71
CA LEU A 29 0.95 -18.84 8.73
C LEU A 29 1.47 -18.39 7.34
N PRO A 30 2.27 -19.19 6.61
CA PRO A 30 2.74 -18.82 5.27
C PRO A 30 1.62 -18.55 4.27
N ILE A 31 0.49 -19.25 4.40
CA ILE A 31 -0.68 -19.06 3.52
C ILE A 31 -1.27 -17.66 3.74
N ILE A 32 -1.47 -17.27 5.00
CA ILE A 32 -2.02 -15.95 5.34
C ILE A 32 -1.06 -14.83 4.93
N LEU A 33 0.26 -15.05 5.06
CA LEU A 33 1.25 -14.09 4.55
C LEU A 33 1.22 -13.95 3.03
N PHE A 34 1.11 -15.08 2.30
CA PHE A 34 0.98 -15.05 0.85
C PHE A 34 -0.28 -14.27 0.43
N ILE A 35 -1.42 -14.54 1.06
CA ILE A 35 -2.65 -13.79 0.80
C ILE A 35 -2.41 -12.30 1.08
N THR A 36 -1.84 -11.95 2.23
CA THR A 36 -1.56 -10.54 2.61
C THR A 36 -0.70 -9.81 1.57
N MET A 37 0.28 -10.49 0.99
CA MET A 37 1.20 -9.92 0.00
C MET A 37 0.64 -9.92 -1.42
N LEU A 38 -0.44 -10.65 -1.70
CA LEU A 38 -0.95 -10.90 -3.06
C LEU A 38 -1.17 -9.63 -3.89
N PRO A 39 -1.85 -8.57 -3.39
CA PRO A 39 -2.04 -7.35 -4.19
C PRO A 39 -0.73 -6.57 -4.44
N HIS A 40 0.25 -6.69 -3.53
CA HIS A 40 1.56 -6.04 -3.69
C HIS A 40 2.39 -6.70 -4.80
N LEU A 41 2.19 -8.00 -5.07
CA LEU A 41 2.92 -8.73 -6.11
C LEU A 41 2.70 -8.15 -7.51
N TRP A 42 1.53 -7.55 -7.75
CA TRP A 42 1.21 -6.86 -9.01
C TRP A 42 1.70 -5.41 -9.05
N THR A 43 1.97 -4.80 -7.90
CA THR A 43 2.32 -3.38 -7.81
C THR A 43 3.84 -3.16 -7.81
N ILE A 44 4.58 -4.11 -7.26
CA ILE A 44 6.04 -4.09 -7.11
C ILE A 44 6.72 -4.68 -8.36
N SER A 45 8.00 -4.33 -8.59
CA SER A 45 8.83 -4.95 -9.63
C SER A 45 8.74 -6.49 -9.61
N ILE A 46 8.63 -7.08 -10.81
CA ILE A 46 8.47 -8.52 -11.00
C ILE A 46 9.60 -9.32 -10.34
N THR A 47 10.83 -8.81 -10.37
CA THR A 47 12.01 -9.49 -9.80
C THR A 47 11.91 -9.61 -8.28
N ILE A 48 11.42 -8.57 -7.63
CA ILE A 48 11.22 -8.51 -6.19
C ILE A 48 10.02 -9.38 -5.78
N SER A 49 8.93 -9.34 -6.55
CA SER A 49 7.80 -10.24 -6.36
C SER A 49 8.23 -11.71 -6.40
N PHE A 50 9.02 -12.11 -7.41
CA PHE A 50 9.58 -13.47 -7.48
C PHE A 50 10.48 -13.81 -6.28
N ALA A 51 11.36 -12.91 -5.86
CA ALA A 51 12.22 -13.15 -4.69
C ALA A 51 11.39 -13.33 -3.41
N SER A 52 10.37 -12.48 -3.19
CA SER A 52 9.47 -12.58 -2.03
C SER A 52 8.66 -13.88 -2.02
N LEU A 53 8.18 -14.32 -3.19
CA LEU A 53 7.48 -15.58 -3.37
C LEU A 53 8.39 -16.79 -3.16
N PHE A 54 9.63 -16.71 -3.61
CA PHE A 54 10.62 -17.76 -3.40
C PHE A 54 10.87 -17.98 -1.89
N PHE A 55 11.09 -16.89 -1.14
CA PHE A 55 11.28 -16.98 0.31
C PHE A 55 10.02 -17.46 1.05
N LEU A 56 8.83 -16.98 0.66
CA LEU A 56 7.56 -17.47 1.22
C LEU A 56 7.32 -18.94 0.89
N GLY A 57 7.60 -19.37 -0.34
CA GLY A 57 7.48 -20.77 -0.77
C GLY A 57 8.44 -21.68 -0.01
N TRP A 58 9.68 -21.24 0.20
CA TRP A 58 10.63 -21.96 1.04
C TRP A 58 10.13 -22.08 2.49
N PHE A 59 9.60 -20.99 3.04
CA PHE A 59 9.04 -20.98 4.38
C PHE A 59 7.78 -21.88 4.49
N PHE A 60 6.95 -21.92 3.45
CA PHE A 60 5.82 -22.85 3.34
C PHE A 60 6.29 -24.31 3.38
N LEU A 61 7.30 -24.68 2.59
CA LEU A 61 7.88 -26.02 2.60
C LEU A 61 8.51 -26.38 3.95
N HIS A 62 9.15 -25.42 4.62
CA HIS A 62 9.65 -25.59 5.98
C HIS A 62 8.51 -25.80 6.98
N SER A 63 7.39 -25.08 6.85
CA SER A 63 6.22 -25.22 7.72
C SER A 63 5.56 -26.61 7.63
N LEU A 64 5.73 -27.28 6.49
CA LEU A 64 5.29 -28.66 6.26
C LEU A 64 6.31 -29.71 6.75
N GLY A 65 7.49 -29.28 7.23
CA GLY A 65 8.57 -30.17 7.67
C GLY A 65 9.39 -30.80 6.54
N ILE A 66 9.23 -30.33 5.29
CA ILE A 66 9.89 -30.92 4.12
C ILE A 66 11.35 -30.45 3.99
N VAL A 67 11.60 -29.17 4.27
CA VAL A 67 12.89 -28.51 4.06
C VAL A 67 13.38 -27.88 5.37
N ARG A 68 14.69 -27.78 5.56
CA ARG A 68 15.30 -27.07 6.71
C ARG A 68 15.55 -25.60 6.37
N LEU A 69 15.45 -24.72 7.36
CA LEU A 69 15.80 -23.32 7.17
C LEU A 69 17.31 -23.13 6.92
N PRO A 70 17.68 -22.14 6.10
CA PRO A 70 19.08 -21.83 5.85
C PRO A 70 19.79 -21.36 7.12
N HIS A 71 21.11 -21.54 7.15
CA HIS A 71 21.94 -21.06 8.24
C HIS A 71 21.94 -19.52 8.30
N LYS A 72 22.10 -18.94 9.50
CA LYS A 72 22.05 -17.48 9.74
C LYS A 72 22.93 -16.64 8.80
N TYR A 73 24.11 -17.17 8.42
CA TYR A 73 25.01 -16.49 7.49
C TYR A 73 24.48 -16.47 6.06
N LEU A 74 23.79 -17.53 5.63
CA LEU A 74 23.15 -17.59 4.32
C LEU A 74 21.95 -16.64 4.29
N THR A 75 21.16 -16.55 5.36
CA THR A 75 20.09 -15.54 5.47
C THR A 75 20.65 -14.11 5.40
N PHE A 76 21.78 -13.84 6.05
CA PHE A 76 22.47 -12.56 5.95
C PHE A 76 22.96 -12.26 4.52
N LEU A 77 23.51 -13.26 3.82
CA LEU A 77 23.89 -13.15 2.42
C LEU A 77 22.68 -12.87 1.51
N LEU A 78 21.57 -13.58 1.73
CA LEU A 78 20.30 -13.37 1.01
C LEU A 78 19.73 -11.97 1.27
N LEU A 79 19.91 -11.43 2.48
CA LEU A 79 19.55 -10.05 2.81
C LEU A 79 20.38 -9.06 2.00
N LEU A 80 21.70 -9.22 1.97
CA LEU A 80 22.58 -8.35 1.16
C LEU A 80 22.22 -8.43 -0.32
N LEU A 81 21.96 -9.64 -0.83
CA LEU A 81 21.52 -9.85 -2.21
C LEU A 81 20.15 -9.20 -2.49
N SER A 82 19.21 -9.27 -1.55
CA SER A 82 17.89 -8.65 -1.68
C SER A 82 17.97 -7.12 -1.70
N ILE A 83 18.84 -6.53 -0.87
CA ILE A 83 19.13 -5.09 -0.90
C ILE A 83 19.75 -4.72 -2.24
N PHE A 84 20.70 -5.51 -2.73
CA PHE A 84 21.34 -5.28 -4.03
C PHE A 84 20.32 -5.30 -5.18
N ILE A 85 19.43 -6.31 -5.23
CA ILE A 85 18.34 -6.41 -6.21
C ILE A 85 17.41 -5.19 -6.11
N LEU A 86 17.09 -4.73 -4.91
CA LEU A 86 16.24 -3.57 -4.70
C LEU A 86 16.87 -2.29 -5.26
N VAL A 87 18.16 -2.07 -5.00
CA VAL A 87 18.91 -0.92 -5.52
C VAL A 87 19.03 -0.99 -7.05
N LEU A 88 19.16 -2.17 -7.65
CA LEU A 88 19.15 -2.31 -9.12
C LEU A 88 17.80 -1.92 -9.74
N ASN A 89 16.69 -2.17 -9.05
CA ASN A 89 15.34 -1.89 -9.57
C ASN A 89 14.90 -0.44 -9.37
N TYR A 90 15.22 0.17 -8.23
CA TYR A 90 14.71 1.50 -7.86
C TYR A 90 15.81 2.56 -7.66
N GLY A 91 17.08 2.18 -7.80
CA GLY A 91 18.21 3.03 -7.46
C GLY A 91 18.29 3.34 -5.95
N PHE A 92 19.01 4.40 -5.62
CA PHE A 92 19.10 4.91 -4.23
C PHE A 92 17.95 5.87 -3.87
N THR A 93 16.94 6.02 -4.73
CA THR A 93 15.83 6.93 -4.50
C THR A 93 14.80 6.32 -3.55
N PHE A 94 14.37 7.10 -2.56
CA PHE A 94 13.42 6.65 -1.53
C PHE A 94 11.98 6.88 -1.98
N SER A 95 11.48 6.05 -2.90
CA SER A 95 10.10 6.12 -3.38
C SER A 95 9.14 5.26 -2.54
N GLN A 96 7.83 5.51 -2.67
CA GLN A 96 6.79 4.66 -2.07
C GLN A 96 6.94 3.19 -2.52
N LYS A 97 7.17 2.97 -3.83
CA LYS A 97 7.39 1.64 -4.40
C LYS A 97 8.63 0.95 -3.81
N SER A 98 9.73 1.68 -3.65
CA SER A 98 10.96 1.15 -3.05
C SER A 98 10.76 0.74 -1.59
N SER A 99 10.08 1.58 -0.80
CA SER A 99 9.81 1.33 0.62
C SER A 99 8.93 0.09 0.84
N ILE A 100 7.87 -0.05 0.05
CA ILE A 100 6.95 -1.20 0.14
C ILE A 100 7.64 -2.47 -0.36
N SER A 101 8.48 -2.36 -1.39
CA SER A 101 9.31 -3.48 -1.87
C SER A 101 10.29 -3.98 -0.81
N LEU A 102 10.94 -3.06 -0.10
CA LEU A 102 11.84 -3.38 1.01
C LEU A 102 11.08 -4.06 2.14
N LEU A 103 9.92 -3.52 2.51
CA LEU A 103 9.07 -4.10 3.56
C LEU A 103 8.65 -5.53 3.20
N CYS A 104 8.21 -5.75 1.96
CA CYS A 104 7.82 -7.07 1.47
C CYS A 104 8.99 -8.06 1.50
N LEU A 105 10.15 -7.69 0.98
CA LEU A 105 11.35 -8.54 1.02
C LEU A 105 11.80 -8.84 2.45
N MET A 106 11.82 -7.82 3.31
CA MET A 106 12.19 -7.99 4.72
C MET A 106 11.19 -8.89 5.44
N LEU A 107 9.89 -8.77 5.21
CA LEU A 107 8.89 -9.68 5.76
C LEU A 107 9.15 -11.12 5.32
N SER A 108 9.36 -11.36 4.01
CA SER A 108 9.63 -12.70 3.49
C SER A 108 10.94 -13.29 4.03
N LEU A 109 12.01 -12.49 4.12
CA LEU A 109 13.28 -12.92 4.73
C LEU A 109 13.15 -13.16 6.24
N LYS A 110 12.36 -12.35 6.95
CA LYS A 110 12.10 -12.50 8.38
C LYS A 110 11.44 -13.84 8.69
N CYS A 111 10.63 -14.37 7.78
CA CYS A 111 10.06 -15.71 7.89
C CYS A 111 11.13 -16.80 7.94
N MET A 112 12.29 -16.60 7.30
CA MET A 112 13.39 -17.56 7.33
C MET A 112 14.13 -17.63 8.67
N GLU A 113 13.83 -16.73 9.62
CA GLU A 113 14.41 -16.77 10.97
C GLU A 113 13.56 -17.63 11.95
N VAL A 114 12.35 -18.04 11.55
CA VAL A 114 11.41 -18.77 12.42
C VAL A 114 11.79 -20.25 12.49
N LYS A 115 12.68 -20.60 13.42
CA LYS A 115 13.25 -21.96 13.50
C LYS A 115 12.20 -23.04 13.76
N ASN A 116 11.27 -22.77 14.66
CA ASN A 116 10.26 -23.72 15.12
C ASN A 116 8.99 -22.98 15.53
N GLU A 117 7.88 -23.71 15.65
CA GLU A 117 6.60 -23.23 16.20
C GLU A 117 6.71 -22.62 17.62
N LEU A 118 7.76 -22.97 18.37
CA LEU A 118 8.04 -22.44 19.71
C LEU A 118 8.67 -21.03 19.68
N ASP A 119 9.14 -20.55 18.54
CA ASP A 119 9.74 -19.22 18.38
C ASP A 119 8.68 -18.11 18.28
N ARG A 120 7.91 -17.98 19.36
CA ARG A 120 6.75 -17.08 19.45
C ARG A 120 7.13 -15.63 19.18
N ARG A 121 8.32 -15.21 19.58
CA ARG A 121 8.80 -13.83 19.38
C ARG A 121 8.84 -13.50 17.90
N ASN A 122 9.49 -14.34 17.09
CA ASN A 122 9.63 -14.10 15.66
C ASN A 122 8.27 -14.22 14.95
N ILE A 123 7.42 -15.15 15.38
CA ILE A 123 6.04 -15.29 14.87
C ILE A 123 5.22 -14.02 15.14
N PHE A 124 5.24 -13.48 16.36
CA PHE A 124 4.52 -12.24 16.66
C PHE A 124 5.05 -11.05 15.87
N LEU A 125 6.37 -10.92 15.69
CA LEU A 125 6.95 -9.87 14.85
C LEU A 125 6.44 -9.93 13.41
N ILE A 126 6.36 -11.13 12.83
CA ILE A 126 5.85 -11.35 11.47
C ILE A 126 4.36 -10.99 11.38
N LEU A 127 3.55 -11.37 12.37
CA LEU A 127 2.13 -11.01 12.43
C LEU A 127 1.90 -9.50 12.63
N PHE A 128 2.79 -8.81 13.36
CA PHE A 128 2.71 -7.36 13.46
C PHE A 128 3.14 -6.66 12.16
N LEU A 129 4.18 -7.18 11.51
CA LEU A 129 4.65 -6.67 10.24
C LEU A 129 3.63 -6.88 9.12
N SER A 130 2.83 -7.95 9.16
CA SER A 130 1.76 -8.17 8.18
C SER A 130 0.61 -7.16 8.32
N TYR A 131 0.27 -6.66 9.52
CA TYR A 131 -0.64 -5.51 9.64
C TYR A 131 -0.09 -4.27 8.96
N PHE A 132 1.21 -4.03 9.07
CA PHE A 132 1.84 -2.88 8.41
C PHE A 132 1.77 -3.03 6.88
N VAL A 133 2.03 -4.23 6.34
CA VAL A 133 1.83 -4.54 4.91
C VAL A 133 0.38 -4.38 4.46
N LEU A 134 -0.60 -4.68 5.32
CA LEU A 134 -2.00 -4.42 4.97
C LEU A 134 -2.31 -2.93 4.85
N VAL A 135 -1.76 -2.10 5.73
CA VAL A 135 -1.96 -0.65 5.68
C VAL A 135 -1.36 -0.07 4.40
N THR A 136 -0.22 -0.59 3.92
CA THR A 136 0.41 -0.07 2.70
C THR A 136 -0.40 -0.31 1.43
N HIS A 137 -1.39 -1.21 1.43
CA HIS A 137 -2.32 -1.36 0.31
C HIS A 137 -3.11 -0.07 0.04
N PHE A 138 -3.52 0.61 1.12
CA PHE A 138 -4.30 1.85 1.03
C PHE A 138 -3.48 3.07 0.57
N LEU A 139 -2.17 2.92 0.39
CA LEU A 139 -1.33 3.94 -0.22
C LEU A 139 -1.47 4.00 -1.75
N TYR A 140 -1.99 2.94 -2.39
CA TYR A 140 -2.16 2.88 -3.86
C TYR A 140 -3.60 3.05 -4.30
N SER A 141 -4.53 2.40 -3.61
CA SER A 141 -5.95 2.45 -3.94
C SER A 141 -6.80 2.52 -2.68
N GLN A 142 -7.95 3.19 -2.78
CA GLN A 142 -8.96 3.29 -1.72
C GLN A 142 -10.26 2.55 -2.12
N ASP A 143 -10.14 1.53 -2.97
CA ASP A 143 -11.28 0.76 -3.45
C ASP A 143 -11.99 -0.03 -2.33
N ILE A 144 -13.32 -0.17 -2.48
CA ILE A 144 -14.14 -0.94 -1.55
C ILE A 144 -13.72 -2.42 -1.49
N PHE A 145 -13.28 -2.99 -2.62
CA PHE A 145 -12.81 -4.37 -2.68
C PHE A 145 -11.55 -4.58 -1.84
N LEU A 146 -10.61 -3.62 -1.89
CA LEU A 146 -9.38 -3.65 -1.12
C LEU A 146 -9.66 -3.50 0.39
N LEU A 147 -10.67 -2.70 0.74
CA LEU A 147 -11.17 -2.59 2.12
C LEU A 147 -11.68 -3.93 2.64
N ILE A 148 -12.58 -4.59 1.91
CA ILE A 148 -13.14 -5.90 2.29
C ILE A 148 -12.02 -6.94 2.41
N PHE A 149 -11.12 -6.99 1.42
CA PHE A 149 -9.96 -7.86 1.44
C PHE A 149 -9.05 -7.64 2.65
N SER A 150 -8.76 -6.39 2.98
CA SER A 150 -7.91 -6.04 4.12
C SER A 150 -8.59 -6.36 5.45
N LEU A 151 -9.92 -6.18 5.54
CA LEU A 151 -10.70 -6.55 6.73
C LEU A 151 -10.67 -8.06 6.97
N ILE A 152 -10.88 -8.86 5.91
CA ILE A 152 -10.78 -10.32 5.97
C ILE A 152 -9.38 -10.76 6.41
N ASN A 153 -8.31 -10.20 5.82
CA ASN A 153 -6.94 -10.52 6.23
C ASN A 153 -6.67 -10.12 7.68
N THR A 154 -7.16 -8.96 8.13
CA THR A 154 -7.04 -8.53 9.52
C THR A 154 -7.68 -9.53 10.48
N LEU A 155 -8.84 -10.10 10.13
CA LEU A 155 -9.49 -11.17 10.90
C LEU A 155 -8.63 -12.45 10.96
N PHE A 156 -8.00 -12.84 9.85
CA PHE A 156 -7.12 -14.01 9.82
C PHE A 156 -5.83 -13.81 10.63
N ILE A 157 -5.17 -12.66 10.50
CA ILE A 157 -3.94 -12.33 11.24
C ILE A 157 -4.24 -12.25 12.75
N THR A 158 -5.35 -11.61 13.14
CA THR A 158 -5.78 -11.55 14.55
C THR A 158 -6.13 -12.93 15.10
N LEU A 159 -6.78 -13.79 14.30
CA LEU A 159 -7.07 -15.18 14.69
C LEU A 159 -5.79 -15.98 14.94
N LEU A 160 -4.77 -15.84 14.08
CA LEU A 160 -3.46 -16.45 14.30
C LEU A 160 -2.80 -15.90 15.57
N LEU A 161 -2.85 -14.59 15.78
CA LEU A 161 -2.25 -13.94 16.94
C LEU A 161 -2.87 -14.45 18.25
N ILE A 162 -4.20 -14.62 18.29
CA ILE A 162 -4.91 -15.25 19.42
C ILE A 162 -4.47 -16.70 19.59
N SER A 163 -4.37 -17.45 18.49
CA SER A 163 -4.03 -18.87 18.49
C SER A 163 -2.60 -19.14 18.99
N PHE A 164 -1.63 -18.29 18.64
CA PHE A 164 -0.25 -18.37 19.15
C PHE A 164 -0.07 -17.79 20.56
N ASN A 165 -0.93 -16.86 20.97
CA ASN A 165 -0.90 -16.29 22.32
C ASN A 165 -1.44 -17.27 23.37
N ARG A 166 -2.50 -18.00 23.04
CA ARG A 166 -3.09 -19.00 23.94
C ARG A 166 -2.25 -20.29 23.97
N LYS A 167 -2.21 -20.96 25.11
CA LYS A 167 -1.65 -22.32 25.19
C LYS A 167 -2.48 -23.24 24.28
N PRO A 168 -1.87 -24.23 23.61
CA PRO A 168 -2.63 -25.17 22.79
C PRO A 168 -3.66 -25.88 23.68
N GLN A 169 -4.93 -25.84 23.28
CA GLN A 169 -6.07 -26.37 24.04
C GLN A 169 -7.05 -27.13 23.13
N GLY A 170 -6.59 -28.18 22.43
CA GLY A 170 -7.45 -29.08 21.66
C GLY A 170 -8.39 -28.43 20.63
N ILE A 171 -9.44 -29.16 20.20
CA ILE A 171 -10.37 -28.77 19.12
C ILE A 171 -11.43 -27.73 19.55
N LEU A 172 -11.88 -27.73 20.82
CA LEU A 172 -12.76 -26.68 21.33
C LEU A 172 -12.12 -25.28 21.30
N SER A 173 -10.79 -25.20 21.11
CA SER A 173 -10.05 -23.95 21.01
C SER A 173 -10.52 -23.04 19.86
N PHE A 174 -10.86 -23.59 18.69
CA PHE A 174 -11.13 -22.77 17.50
C PHE A 174 -12.37 -21.88 17.66
N LEU A 175 -13.49 -22.44 18.10
CA LEU A 175 -14.73 -21.68 18.36
C LEU A 175 -14.52 -20.64 19.47
N THR A 176 -13.74 -20.97 20.51
CA THR A 176 -13.42 -20.00 21.57
C THR A 176 -12.53 -18.87 21.06
N ASN A 177 -11.61 -19.15 20.13
CA ASN A 177 -10.75 -18.14 19.51
C ASN A 177 -11.57 -17.22 18.59
N ILE A 178 -12.52 -17.77 17.83
CA ILE A 178 -13.48 -16.96 17.05
C ILE A 178 -14.35 -16.10 17.95
N SER A 179 -14.84 -16.64 19.07
CA SER A 179 -15.62 -15.86 20.04
C SER A 179 -14.81 -14.71 20.63
N LEU A 180 -13.54 -14.95 20.96
CA LEU A 180 -12.63 -13.92 21.44
C LEU A 180 -12.35 -12.87 20.37
N LEU A 181 -12.07 -13.30 19.13
CA LEU A 181 -11.88 -12.44 17.97
C LEU A 181 -13.07 -11.49 17.77
N SER A 182 -14.29 -12.04 17.78
CA SER A 182 -15.52 -11.27 17.66
C SER A 182 -15.67 -10.23 18.78
N LYS A 183 -15.37 -10.59 20.04
CA LYS A 183 -15.38 -9.65 21.18
C LYS A 183 -14.35 -8.53 21.02
N LEU A 184 -13.15 -8.83 20.51
CA LEU A 184 -12.13 -7.82 20.25
C LEU A 184 -12.57 -6.85 19.15
N PHE A 185 -13.10 -7.37 18.03
CA PHE A 185 -13.62 -6.55 16.94
C PHE A 185 -14.80 -5.69 17.37
N LEU A 186 -15.74 -6.24 18.14
CA LEU A 186 -16.89 -5.49 18.65
C LEU A 186 -16.47 -4.31 19.52
N LYS A 187 -15.39 -4.46 20.30
CA LYS A 187 -14.78 -3.36 21.07
C LYS A 187 -13.99 -2.37 20.20
N ALA A 188 -13.43 -2.82 19.08
CA ALA A 188 -12.70 -1.98 18.15
C ALA A 188 -13.63 -1.08 17.31
N VAL A 189 -14.86 -1.52 17.02
CA VAL A 189 -15.83 -0.77 16.21
C VAL A 189 -16.14 0.64 16.77
N PRO A 190 -16.48 0.83 18.06
CA PRO A 190 -16.69 2.16 18.63
C PRO A 190 -15.46 3.08 18.48
N ILE A 191 -14.27 2.53 18.70
CA ILE A 191 -13.00 3.27 18.55
C ILE A 191 -12.81 3.67 17.09
N ALA A 192 -13.10 2.77 16.15
CA ALA A 192 -13.03 3.06 14.72
C ALA A 192 -14.04 4.12 14.30
N ILE A 193 -15.26 4.13 14.85
CA ILE A 193 -16.27 5.16 14.58
C ILE A 193 -15.81 6.53 15.10
N ILE A 194 -15.28 6.58 16.32
CA ILE A 194 -14.72 7.81 16.89
C ILE A 194 -13.59 8.31 15.99
N LEU A 195 -12.61 7.47 15.66
CA LEU A 195 -11.54 7.85 14.76
C LEU A 195 -12.08 8.29 13.39
N PHE A 196 -13.04 7.60 12.81
CA PHE A 196 -13.62 7.97 11.52
C PHE A 196 -14.32 9.34 11.53
N LEU A 197 -15.01 9.69 12.62
CA LEU A 197 -15.72 10.96 12.75
C LEU A 197 -14.77 12.13 13.06
N PHE A 198 -13.75 11.90 13.90
CA PHE A 198 -12.86 12.95 14.38
C PHE A 198 -11.57 13.09 13.57
N PHE A 199 -11.18 12.09 12.79
CA PHE A 199 -9.93 12.14 12.02
C PHE A 199 -10.11 12.99 10.75
N PRO A 200 -9.25 14.01 10.54
CA PRO A 200 -9.37 14.88 9.37
C PRO A 200 -9.12 14.06 8.10
N ARG A 201 -10.03 14.14 7.13
CA ARG A 201 -9.83 13.57 5.80
C ARG A 201 -8.84 14.45 5.04
N ILE A 202 -7.55 14.17 5.20
CA ILE A 202 -6.49 14.93 4.52
C ILE A 202 -6.56 14.58 3.02
N PRO A 203 -6.79 15.56 2.12
CA PRO A 203 -6.79 15.32 0.69
C PRO A 203 -5.34 15.09 0.23
N GLY A 204 -5.06 13.90 -0.30
CA GLY A 204 -3.77 13.53 -0.89
C GLY A 204 -2.92 12.59 -0.02
N PRO A 205 -1.96 11.86 -0.62
CA PRO A 205 -1.11 10.95 0.14
C PRO A 205 -0.14 11.76 1.01
N LEU A 206 -0.04 11.42 2.29
CA LEU A 206 0.79 12.12 3.28
C LEU A 206 2.30 12.15 2.97
N TRP A 207 2.74 11.36 1.97
CA TRP A 207 4.14 11.07 1.69
C TRP A 207 4.48 11.17 0.20
N THR A 208 3.71 11.90 -0.61
CA THR A 208 4.08 12.13 -2.01
C THR A 208 5.32 13.00 -2.09
N LEU A 209 6.38 12.47 -2.69
CA LEU A 209 7.48 13.27 -3.19
C LEU A 209 6.98 14.06 -4.42
N PRO A 210 7.43 15.31 -4.63
CA PRO A 210 6.95 16.17 -5.71
C PRO A 210 6.95 15.53 -7.11
N ASP A 211 7.87 14.59 -7.37
CA ASP A 211 8.10 14.00 -8.69
C ASP A 211 7.15 12.83 -9.06
N ASP A 212 6.45 12.21 -8.10
CA ASP A 212 5.46 11.14 -8.36
C ASP A 212 4.08 11.70 -8.82
N SER A 213 3.94 13.03 -8.88
CA SER A 213 2.73 13.73 -9.37
C SER A 213 2.61 13.79 -10.90
N SER A 214 3.54 13.19 -11.64
CA SER A 214 3.50 13.07 -13.10
C SER A 214 2.47 12.05 -13.63
N THR A 215 1.53 11.60 -12.79
CA THR A 215 0.30 10.94 -13.25
C THR A 215 -0.59 12.01 -13.89
N GLY A 216 -0.38 12.19 -15.20
CA GLY A 216 -1.10 13.06 -16.12
C GLY A 216 -2.34 13.72 -15.53
N THR A 217 -2.17 14.96 -15.09
CA THR A 217 -3.29 15.88 -14.90
C THR A 217 -3.99 15.94 -16.26
N THR A 218 -5.18 15.33 -16.36
CA THR A 218 -6.09 15.55 -17.48
C THR A 218 -6.60 16.99 -17.35
N GLY A 219 -5.76 17.94 -17.77
CA GLY A 219 -6.05 19.35 -17.90
C GLY A 219 -5.87 19.75 -19.36
N LEU A 220 -6.18 21.01 -19.69
CA LEU A 220 -5.83 21.53 -21.01
C LEU A 220 -4.31 21.43 -21.20
N SER A 221 -3.88 20.68 -22.22
CA SER A 221 -2.50 20.61 -22.67
C SER A 221 -2.07 21.91 -23.36
N ASP A 222 -0.77 22.18 -23.37
CA ASP A 222 -0.16 23.33 -24.10
C ASP A 222 -0.24 23.18 -25.63
N GLU A 223 -0.73 22.02 -26.09
CA GLU A 223 -0.91 21.63 -27.47
C GLU A 223 -2.29 21.01 -27.68
N MET A 224 -2.95 21.28 -28.80
CA MET A 224 -4.29 20.79 -29.12
C MET A 224 -4.38 20.34 -30.57
N TYR A 225 -4.95 19.15 -30.78
CA TYR A 225 -5.37 18.66 -32.09
C TYR A 225 -6.88 18.78 -32.26
N PRO A 226 -7.39 18.96 -33.49
CA PRO A 226 -8.82 18.82 -33.78
C PRO A 226 -9.36 17.50 -33.24
N GLY A 227 -10.33 17.55 -32.32
CA GLY A 227 -10.94 16.38 -31.67
C GLY A 227 -10.42 16.04 -30.27
N SER A 228 -9.26 16.57 -29.84
CA SER A 228 -8.71 16.33 -28.50
C SER A 228 -9.58 16.87 -27.35
N VAL A 229 -10.41 17.89 -27.61
CA VAL A 229 -11.37 18.45 -26.63
C VAL A 229 -12.48 17.44 -26.27
N SER A 230 -12.82 16.51 -27.18
CA SER A 230 -13.83 15.49 -26.93
C SER A 230 -13.42 14.51 -25.83
N GLU A 231 -12.12 14.21 -25.71
CA GLU A 231 -11.59 13.39 -24.62
C GLU A 231 -11.70 14.10 -23.27
N LEU A 232 -11.50 15.42 -23.24
CA LEU A 232 -11.71 16.25 -22.05
C LEU A 232 -13.19 16.25 -21.61
N SER A 233 -14.13 16.28 -22.56
CA SER A 233 -15.57 16.24 -22.27
C SER A 233 -16.04 14.92 -21.67
N ASN A 234 -15.30 13.82 -21.88
CA ASN A 234 -15.61 12.49 -21.35
C ASN A 234 -15.00 12.25 -19.96
N SER A 235 -14.24 13.19 -19.43
CA SER A 235 -13.60 13.07 -18.12
C SER A 235 -14.48 13.68 -17.02
N GLU A 236 -14.89 12.87 -16.04
CA GLU A 236 -15.65 13.33 -14.86
C GLU A 236 -14.75 13.94 -13.76
N LYS A 237 -13.45 14.17 -14.03
CA LYS A 237 -12.53 14.74 -13.03
C LYS A 237 -12.80 16.24 -12.82
N ILE A 238 -12.81 16.66 -11.55
CA ILE A 238 -13.03 18.06 -11.15
C ILE A 238 -11.88 18.94 -11.66
N ALA A 239 -12.19 19.96 -12.48
CA ALA A 239 -11.20 20.93 -12.96
C ALA A 239 -10.86 22.00 -11.90
N PHE A 240 -11.88 22.65 -11.33
CA PHE A 240 -11.74 23.63 -10.24
C PHE A 240 -13.09 23.85 -9.55
N ARG A 241 -13.07 24.53 -8.39
CA ARG A 241 -14.27 24.95 -7.65
C ARG A 241 -14.24 26.47 -7.48
N VAL A 242 -15.40 27.12 -7.58
CA VAL A 242 -15.54 28.56 -7.40
C VAL A 242 -16.60 28.83 -6.36
N ASP A 243 -16.28 29.74 -5.45
CA ASP A 243 -17.22 30.30 -4.50
C ASP A 243 -17.50 31.77 -4.88
N PHE A 244 -18.77 32.12 -5.04
CA PHE A 244 -19.18 33.48 -5.39
C PHE A 244 -19.56 34.22 -4.12
N LYS A 245 -18.98 35.39 -3.89
CA LYS A 245 -19.33 36.26 -2.76
C LYS A 245 -20.79 36.75 -2.79
N THR A 246 -21.45 36.65 -3.94
CA THR A 246 -22.83 37.05 -4.21
C THR A 246 -23.58 35.91 -4.91
N SER A 247 -24.85 36.09 -5.25
CA SER A 247 -25.59 35.12 -6.08
C SER A 247 -24.84 34.80 -7.38
N PRO A 248 -24.72 33.52 -7.77
CA PRO A 248 -24.00 33.13 -8.98
C PRO A 248 -24.64 33.76 -10.23
N PRO A 249 -23.82 34.19 -11.22
CA PRO A 249 -24.32 34.74 -12.47
C PRO A 249 -25.07 33.66 -13.28
N ALA A 250 -25.94 34.09 -14.19
CA ALA A 250 -26.64 33.19 -15.10
C ALA A 250 -25.64 32.36 -15.95
N ALA A 251 -26.02 31.14 -16.30
CA ALA A 251 -25.14 30.14 -16.89
C ALA A 251 -24.48 30.59 -18.21
N ASP A 252 -25.16 31.44 -18.97
CA ASP A 252 -24.69 32.06 -20.22
C ASP A 252 -23.48 32.99 -20.02
N LYS A 253 -23.30 33.52 -18.80
CA LYS A 253 -22.19 34.40 -18.43
C LYS A 253 -21.00 33.67 -17.83
N ILE A 254 -21.12 32.36 -17.59
CA ILE A 254 -20.08 31.54 -16.96
C ILE A 254 -19.15 31.01 -18.06
N TYR A 255 -18.31 31.89 -18.60
CA TYR A 255 -17.24 31.52 -19.52
C TYR A 255 -15.89 31.55 -18.82
N TRP A 256 -15.38 30.36 -18.46
CA TRP A 256 -14.06 30.20 -17.84
C TRP A 256 -12.99 30.15 -18.92
N ARG A 257 -12.34 31.29 -19.16
CA ARG A 257 -11.30 31.41 -20.19
C ARG A 257 -10.07 30.58 -19.82
N GLY A 258 -9.79 29.55 -20.62
CA GLY A 258 -8.56 28.75 -20.55
C GLY A 258 -7.36 29.38 -21.27
N PRO A 259 -6.25 28.64 -21.42
CA PRO A 259 -5.09 29.06 -22.23
C PRO A 259 -5.48 29.37 -23.68
N VAL A 260 -4.80 30.34 -24.27
CA VAL A 260 -4.98 30.73 -25.68
C VAL A 260 -3.88 30.10 -26.52
N LEU A 261 -4.25 29.19 -27.41
CA LEU A 261 -3.37 28.58 -28.40
C LEU A 261 -3.46 29.39 -29.69
N SER A 262 -2.38 30.05 -30.07
CA SER A 262 -2.37 30.99 -31.19
C SER A 262 -1.39 30.62 -32.29
N GLN A 263 -0.45 29.71 -32.04
CA GLN A 263 0.44 29.18 -33.06
C GLN A 263 -0.21 27.94 -33.67
N THR A 264 -0.22 27.84 -35.00
CA THR A 264 -0.78 26.68 -35.68
C THR A 264 -0.02 26.34 -36.95
N ASP A 265 0.25 25.04 -37.12
CA ASP A 265 0.77 24.44 -38.35
C ASP A 265 -0.35 23.84 -39.21
N GLY A 266 -1.62 24.20 -38.94
CA GLY A 266 -2.82 23.69 -39.60
C GLY A 266 -3.43 22.44 -38.95
N PHE A 267 -2.63 21.62 -38.25
CA PHE A 267 -3.09 20.42 -37.53
C PHE A 267 -2.88 20.49 -36.01
N LEU A 268 -1.83 21.17 -35.57
CA LEU A 268 -1.51 21.38 -34.16
C LEU A 268 -1.74 22.84 -33.82
N TRP A 269 -2.40 23.12 -32.70
CA TRP A 269 -2.47 24.45 -32.09
C TRP A 269 -1.63 24.44 -30.83
N SER A 270 -0.75 25.43 -30.64
CA SER A 270 0.12 25.53 -29.47
C SER A 270 0.16 26.95 -28.89
N GLN A 271 0.55 27.06 -27.63
CA GLN A 271 0.70 28.34 -26.96
C GLN A 271 1.91 29.10 -27.53
N HIS A 272 1.77 30.40 -27.77
CA HIS A 272 2.90 31.24 -28.14
C HIS A 272 3.92 31.26 -27.00
N LYS A 273 5.10 30.65 -27.21
CA LYS A 273 6.26 30.84 -26.31
C LYS A 273 6.60 32.32 -26.31
N SER A 274 6.13 33.06 -25.30
CA SER A 274 6.40 34.49 -25.19
C SER A 274 7.91 34.70 -25.24
N ALA A 275 8.38 35.32 -26.32
CA ALA A 275 9.74 35.83 -26.41
C ALA A 275 9.94 36.78 -25.23
N LYS A 276 10.87 36.40 -24.34
CA LYS A 276 11.67 37.24 -23.43
C LYS A 276 11.04 38.61 -23.14
N LYS A 277 10.43 38.77 -21.96
CA LYS A 277 9.97 40.06 -21.40
C LYS A 277 10.95 41.17 -21.79
N VAL A 278 10.61 42.00 -22.77
CA VAL A 278 11.33 43.23 -23.05
C VAL A 278 11.00 44.18 -21.90
N PRO A 279 11.99 44.70 -21.16
CA PRO A 279 11.72 45.63 -20.06
C PRO A 279 10.98 46.85 -20.61
N ILE A 280 9.90 47.23 -19.92
CA ILE A 280 9.02 48.36 -20.26
C ILE A 280 9.78 49.72 -20.28
N ALA A 281 11.05 49.75 -19.87
CA ALA A 281 11.92 50.92 -19.90
C ALA A 281 12.24 51.47 -21.30
N LYS A 282 11.99 50.75 -22.40
CA LYS A 282 12.31 51.21 -23.78
C LYS A 282 11.15 51.78 -24.59
N LEU A 283 9.92 51.80 -24.08
CA LEU A 283 8.76 52.36 -24.79
C LEU A 283 8.61 53.89 -24.64
N ASN A 284 9.25 54.52 -23.65
CA ASN A 284 9.19 55.97 -23.46
C ASN A 284 10.14 56.77 -24.37
N GLN A 285 11.12 56.12 -25.02
CA GLN A 285 12.02 56.83 -25.96
C GLN A 285 11.38 57.09 -27.33
N PHE A 286 10.45 56.24 -27.78
CA PHE A 286 9.85 56.36 -29.11
C PHE A 286 8.70 57.37 -29.21
N VAL A 287 8.15 57.84 -28.08
CA VAL A 287 7.08 58.86 -28.06
C VAL A 287 7.65 60.29 -27.96
N SER A 288 8.95 60.44 -27.69
CA SER A 288 9.59 61.74 -27.44
C SER A 288 10.18 62.45 -28.67
N HIS A 289 10.10 61.87 -29.87
CA HIS A 289 10.72 62.44 -31.08
C HIS A 289 9.73 62.94 -32.16
N SER A 290 8.42 62.95 -31.89
CA SER A 290 7.41 63.50 -32.82
C SER A 290 6.82 64.85 -32.39
N LYS A 291 7.56 65.64 -31.61
CA LYS A 291 7.23 67.05 -31.40
C LYS A 291 8.44 67.92 -31.70
N GLN A 292 8.44 68.50 -32.90
CA GLN A 292 9.09 69.78 -33.16
C GLN A 292 8.16 70.70 -33.97
N PRO A 293 8.35 72.03 -33.85
CA PRO A 293 7.26 72.99 -33.75
C PRO A 293 7.12 73.92 -34.96
N VAL A 294 6.01 74.67 -34.93
CA VAL A 294 5.58 75.82 -35.77
C VAL A 294 5.05 75.44 -37.15
#